data_AF-A0A5B7LHV7-F1
#
_entry.id   AF-A0A5B7LHV7-F1
#
_cell.length_a   1.000
_cell.length_b   1.000
_cell.length_c   1.000
_cell.angle_alpha   90.00
_cell.angle_beta   90.00
_cell.angle_gamma   90.00
#
_symmetry.space_group_name_H-M   'P 1'
#
loop_
_entity.id
_entity.type
_entity.pdbx_description
1 polymer ?
#
loop_
_entity_poly.entity_id
_entity_poly.type
_entity_poly.pdbx_seq_one_letter_code
_entity_poly.pdbx_strand_id
1 'polypeptide(L)'
;MNRFNSGQYSLFKNSLIVSFLSYIDFYRPKYFVMENVRNFVSFKGSMVLKLTLRRITRMGYQCTFGILQAGNFGVPQTRRRLIIMAAAPGEKLPLYPEPIHVFNRRSSSLTVQIGTKKFKTNCKYDESAPMRTVTVYDAWSDLPEIPNGANDEDIIYKSKPITHLQKLLRYPDNRYAESILSDHICKDMSPLVQARMALIPICEGSDWRDLPNITVQLPEGLKTSKLLYTHHDVKNGYGPNGALRGVCTCASGDKCDPQDRQNNTIIPWCLPHTGNRHNNWAGL
;
A
#
# COMPACT_ATOMS: atom_id res chain seq x y z
N MET A 1 -4.65 -12.24 -4.85
CA MET A 1 -3.31 -12.43 -5.45
C MET A 1 -2.69 -11.09 -5.80
N ASN A 2 -1.37 -11.05 -6.04
CA ASN A 2 -0.64 -9.86 -6.46
C ASN A 2 -1.22 -9.27 -7.76
N ARG A 3 -0.98 -7.97 -7.96
CA ARG A 3 -1.40 -7.21 -9.16
C ARG A 3 -0.90 -7.86 -10.47
N PHE A 4 0.18 -8.62 -10.42
CA PHE A 4 0.74 -9.40 -11.52
C PHE A 4 0.45 -10.89 -11.29
N ASN A 5 -0.41 -11.49 -12.12
CA ASN A 5 -0.99 -12.82 -11.90
C ASN A 5 -0.75 -13.83 -13.04
N SER A 6 -0.06 -13.43 -14.12
CA SER A 6 0.08 -14.18 -15.37
C SER A 6 1.50 -14.72 -15.64
N GLY A 7 2.47 -14.50 -14.75
CA GLY A 7 3.84 -14.98 -14.90
C GLY A 7 4.13 -16.31 -14.18
N GLN A 8 5.18 -17.02 -14.60
CA GLN A 8 5.68 -18.24 -13.93
C GLN A 8 5.90 -18.04 -12.43
N TYR A 9 6.42 -16.87 -12.04
CA TYR A 9 6.59 -16.51 -10.63
C TYR A 9 5.27 -16.43 -9.85
N SER A 10 4.18 -16.02 -10.50
CA SER A 10 2.86 -16.04 -9.87
C SER A 10 2.34 -17.47 -9.71
N LEU A 11 2.60 -18.36 -10.68
CA LEU A 11 2.25 -19.77 -10.57
C LEU A 11 3.03 -20.44 -9.42
N PHE A 12 4.32 -20.14 -9.29
CA PHE A 12 5.14 -20.59 -8.16
C PHE A 12 4.61 -20.06 -6.82
N LYS A 13 4.29 -18.76 -6.71
CA LYS A 13 3.69 -18.23 -5.48
C LYS A 13 2.37 -18.92 -5.11
N ASN A 14 1.62 -19.38 -6.10
CA ASN A 14 0.37 -20.10 -5.87
C ASN A 14 0.61 -21.54 -5.43
N SER A 15 1.69 -22.18 -5.89
CA SER A 15 2.06 -23.52 -5.44
C SER A 15 2.46 -23.55 -3.97
N LEU A 16 3.02 -22.45 -3.43
CA LEU A 16 3.35 -22.35 -2.00
C LEU A 16 2.16 -22.54 -1.06
N ILE A 17 0.93 -22.28 -1.53
CA ILE A 17 -0.30 -22.59 -0.78
C ILE A 17 -0.41 -24.10 -0.56
N VAL A 18 -0.12 -24.89 -1.58
CA VAL A 18 -0.15 -26.35 -1.52
C VAL A 18 0.97 -26.85 -0.61
N SER A 19 2.18 -26.31 -0.74
CA SER A 19 3.29 -26.65 0.15
C SER A 19 2.94 -26.38 1.61
N PHE A 20 2.40 -25.20 1.94
CA PHE A 20 1.97 -24.88 3.30
C PHE A 20 0.89 -25.84 3.83
N LEU A 21 -0.09 -26.21 2.99
CA LEU A 21 -1.10 -27.22 3.36
C LEU A 21 -0.49 -28.61 3.57
N SER A 22 0.54 -28.99 2.82
CA SER A 22 1.28 -30.24 3.04
C SER A 22 2.01 -30.25 4.38
N TYR A 23 2.59 -29.13 4.81
CA TYR A 23 3.19 -29.00 6.15
C TYR A 23 2.13 -29.20 7.23
N ILE A 24 0.95 -28.58 7.09
CA ILE A 24 -0.16 -28.76 8.04
C ILE A 24 -0.62 -30.22 8.10
N ASP A 25 -0.74 -30.87 6.94
CA ASP A 25 -1.16 -32.27 6.85
C ASP A 25 -0.16 -33.22 7.51
N PHE A 26 1.13 -32.94 7.37
CA PHE A 26 2.20 -33.73 7.96
C PHE A 26 2.31 -33.52 9.48
N TYR A 27 2.42 -32.27 9.93
CA TYR A 27 2.68 -31.96 11.34
C TYR A 27 1.44 -31.98 12.23
N ARG A 28 0.24 -31.88 11.66
CA ARG A 28 -1.04 -31.85 12.38
C ARG A 28 -1.04 -30.91 13.61
N PRO A 29 -0.69 -29.61 13.46
CA PRO A 29 -0.65 -28.68 14.58
C PRO A 29 -2.04 -28.47 15.21
N LYS A 30 -2.10 -28.17 16.52
CA LYS A 30 -3.37 -27.85 17.21
C LYS A 30 -4.11 -26.68 16.58
N TYR A 31 -3.36 -25.65 16.20
CA TYR A 31 -3.85 -24.44 15.55
C TYR A 31 -2.93 -24.06 14.41
N PHE A 32 -3.49 -23.46 13.36
CA PHE A 32 -2.69 -22.75 12.37
C PHE A 32 -3.43 -21.53 11.84
N VAL A 33 -2.63 -20.58 11.37
CA VAL A 33 -3.12 -19.36 10.72
C VAL A 33 -2.46 -19.26 9.35
N MET A 34 -3.26 -18.93 8.33
CA MET A 34 -2.76 -18.59 7.00
C MET A 34 -3.13 -17.14 6.70
N GLU A 35 -2.10 -16.29 6.54
CA GLU A 35 -2.26 -14.91 6.09
C GLU A 35 -2.12 -14.83 4.56
N ASN A 36 -2.90 -13.94 3.94
CA ASN A 36 -2.65 -13.56 2.56
C ASN A 36 -3.22 -12.17 2.22
N VAL A 37 -2.92 -11.67 1.02
CA VAL A 37 -3.52 -10.44 0.50
C VAL A 37 -5.04 -10.54 0.43
N ARG A 38 -5.76 -9.45 0.66
CA ARG A 38 -7.24 -9.39 0.60
C ARG A 38 -7.81 -10.05 -0.66
N ASN A 39 -7.20 -9.82 -1.83
CA ASN A 39 -7.68 -10.35 -3.11
C ASN A 39 -7.49 -11.87 -3.28
N PHE A 40 -6.98 -12.59 -2.28
CA PHE A 40 -6.99 -14.05 -2.28
C PHE A 40 -8.42 -14.60 -2.32
N VAL A 41 -9.35 -13.96 -1.60
CA VAL A 41 -10.74 -14.44 -1.49
C VAL A 41 -11.52 -14.41 -2.81
N SER A 42 -11.18 -13.52 -3.73
CA SER A 42 -11.84 -13.38 -5.03
C SER A 42 -11.07 -14.04 -6.18
N PHE A 43 -9.87 -14.57 -5.92
CA PHE A 43 -8.99 -15.03 -6.98
C PHE A 43 -9.55 -16.26 -7.70
N LYS A 44 -9.53 -16.21 -9.04
CA LYS A 44 -10.11 -17.23 -9.95
C LYS A 44 -11.55 -17.58 -9.56
N GLY A 45 -12.40 -16.56 -9.38
CA GLY A 45 -13.80 -16.77 -8.96
C GLY A 45 -13.89 -17.42 -7.57
N SER A 46 -13.01 -17.01 -6.65
CA SER A 46 -12.86 -17.58 -5.30
C SER A 46 -12.46 -19.05 -5.26
N MET A 47 -12.04 -19.66 -6.38
CA MET A 47 -11.74 -21.10 -6.43
C MET A 47 -10.56 -21.49 -5.55
N VAL A 48 -9.52 -20.65 -5.48
CA VAL A 48 -8.35 -20.93 -4.65
C VAL A 48 -8.73 -20.97 -3.17
N LEU A 49 -9.52 -20.00 -2.68
CA LEU A 49 -10.05 -20.04 -1.31
C LEU A 49 -10.89 -21.29 -1.06
N LYS A 50 -11.82 -21.62 -1.97
CA LYS A 50 -12.67 -22.81 -1.84
C LYS A 50 -11.85 -24.10 -1.77
N LEU A 51 -10.81 -24.24 -2.59
CA LEU A 51 -9.93 -25.42 -2.56
C LEU A 51 -9.09 -25.48 -1.29
N THR A 52 -8.55 -24.34 -0.83
CA THR A 52 -7.83 -24.26 0.45
C THR A 52 -8.73 -24.71 1.61
N LEU A 53 -9.93 -24.14 1.75
CA LEU A 53 -10.89 -24.54 2.79
C LEU A 53 -11.32 -26.01 2.64
N ARG A 54 -11.55 -26.49 1.41
CA ARG A 54 -11.85 -27.91 1.15
C ARG A 54 -10.71 -28.83 1.59
N ARG A 55 -9.45 -28.44 1.38
CA ARG A 55 -8.32 -29.26 1.83
C ARG A 55 -8.23 -29.27 3.36
N ILE A 56 -8.41 -28.12 4.01
CA ILE A 56 -8.40 -28.00 5.48
C ILE A 56 -9.48 -28.88 6.12
N THR A 57 -10.72 -28.75 5.65
CA THR A 57 -11.84 -29.59 6.12
C THR A 57 -11.62 -31.08 5.83
N ARG A 58 -11.03 -31.45 4.68
CA ARG A 58 -10.68 -32.84 4.36
C ARG A 58 -9.61 -33.41 5.30
N MET A 59 -8.72 -32.58 5.85
CA MET A 59 -7.77 -32.98 6.89
C MET A 59 -8.46 -33.17 8.26
N GLY A 60 -9.74 -32.82 8.41
CA GLY A 60 -10.49 -32.94 9.67
C GLY A 60 -10.42 -31.70 10.56
N TYR A 61 -9.80 -30.61 10.09
CA TYR A 61 -9.75 -29.36 10.84
C TYR A 61 -11.08 -28.60 10.79
N GLN A 62 -11.39 -27.93 11.89
CA GLN A 62 -12.31 -26.80 11.89
C GLN A 62 -11.60 -25.61 11.23
N CYS A 63 -12.31 -24.79 10.46
CA CYS A 63 -11.70 -23.60 9.87
C CYS A 63 -12.70 -22.48 9.61
N THR A 64 -12.19 -21.25 9.61
CA THR A 64 -12.91 -20.04 9.23
C THR A 64 -12.01 -19.12 8.41
N PHE A 65 -12.59 -18.15 7.71
CA PHE A 65 -11.85 -17.13 6.98
C PHE A 65 -12.48 -15.75 7.21
N GLY A 66 -11.65 -14.71 7.14
CA GLY A 66 -12.06 -13.33 7.39
C GLY A 66 -11.09 -12.35 6.75
N ILE A 67 -11.57 -11.15 6.44
CA ILE A 67 -10.68 -10.03 6.09
C ILE A 67 -10.54 -9.15 7.31
N LEU A 68 -9.31 -8.85 7.72
CA LEU A 68 -9.00 -7.86 8.74
C LEU A 68 -8.32 -6.64 8.12
N GLN A 69 -8.54 -5.46 8.69
CA GLN A 69 -7.89 -4.21 8.32
C GLN A 69 -6.88 -3.82 9.39
N ALA A 70 -5.60 -3.75 9.05
CA ALA A 70 -4.53 -3.47 10.02
C ALA A 70 -4.77 -2.15 10.78
N GLY A 71 -5.27 -1.11 10.10
CA GLY A 71 -5.58 0.17 10.73
C GLY A 71 -6.59 0.12 11.88
N ASN A 72 -7.44 -0.91 11.93
CA ASN A 72 -8.33 -1.14 13.06
C ASN A 72 -7.61 -1.70 14.31
N PHE A 73 -6.33 -2.02 14.21
CA PHE A 73 -5.49 -2.63 15.25
C PHE A 73 -4.26 -1.78 15.60
N GLY A 74 -4.34 -0.46 15.42
CA GLY A 74 -3.36 0.47 16.01
C GLY A 74 -2.19 0.86 15.12
N VAL A 75 -2.31 0.71 13.80
CA VAL A 75 -1.30 1.19 12.84
C VAL A 75 -1.88 2.23 11.88
N PRO A 76 -1.12 3.26 11.46
CA PRO A 76 -1.61 4.27 10.52
C PRO A 76 -1.53 3.80 9.07
N GLN A 77 -2.02 2.59 8.78
CA GLN A 77 -1.87 1.95 7.47
C GLN A 77 -3.17 1.29 7.01
N THR A 78 -3.59 1.62 5.79
CA THR A 78 -4.66 0.87 5.12
C THR A 78 -4.11 -0.42 4.51
N ARG A 79 -4.27 -1.53 5.23
CA ARG A 79 -3.76 -2.85 4.84
C ARG A 79 -4.75 -3.94 5.20
N ARG A 80 -5.59 -4.30 4.23
CA ARG A 80 -6.51 -5.44 4.35
C ARG A 80 -5.82 -6.77 4.09
N ARG A 81 -6.05 -7.77 4.94
CA ARG A 81 -5.50 -9.12 4.84
C ARG A 81 -6.57 -10.18 5.03
N LEU A 82 -6.49 -11.22 4.20
CA LEU A 82 -7.19 -12.46 4.45
C LEU A 82 -6.47 -13.19 5.57
N ILE A 83 -7.23 -13.63 6.56
CA ILE A 83 -6.78 -14.46 7.65
C ILE A 83 -7.67 -15.70 7.67
N ILE A 84 -7.08 -16.87 7.41
CA ILE A 84 -7.72 -18.17 7.63
C ILE A 84 -7.21 -18.70 8.97
N MET A 85 -8.12 -19.07 9.86
CA MET A 85 -7.79 -19.71 11.13
C MET A 85 -8.36 -21.10 11.14
N ALA A 86 -7.64 -22.04 11.74
CA ALA A 86 -8.07 -23.41 11.85
C ALA A 86 -7.64 -24.03 13.19
N ALA A 87 -8.45 -24.98 13.66
CA ALA A 87 -8.23 -25.71 14.90
C ALA A 87 -8.45 -27.21 14.67
N ALA A 88 -7.59 -28.03 15.28
CA ALA A 88 -7.66 -29.48 15.21
C ALA A 88 -8.96 -30.01 15.86
N PRO A 89 -9.36 -31.27 15.60
CA PRO A 89 -10.42 -31.92 16.36
C PRO A 89 -10.14 -31.87 17.87
N GLY A 90 -11.17 -31.59 18.68
CA GLY A 90 -11.05 -31.45 20.13
C GLY A 90 -10.60 -30.07 20.61
N GLU A 91 -10.12 -29.20 19.71
CA GLU A 91 -9.75 -27.82 20.02
C GLU A 91 -10.89 -26.85 19.71
N LYS A 92 -10.88 -25.65 20.28
CA LYS A 92 -11.90 -24.63 20.02
C LYS A 92 -11.44 -23.67 18.92
N LEU A 93 -12.19 -23.57 17.82
CA LEU A 93 -11.85 -22.63 16.74
C LEU A 93 -11.80 -21.17 17.26
N PRO A 94 -10.68 -20.44 17.09
CA PRO A 94 -10.56 -19.07 17.54
C PRO A 94 -11.54 -18.12 16.83
N LEU A 95 -11.89 -17.04 17.53
CA LEU A 95 -12.65 -15.92 16.97
C LEU A 95 -11.70 -14.86 16.42
N TYR A 96 -12.15 -14.11 15.41
CA TYR A 96 -11.45 -12.92 14.95
C TYR A 96 -11.49 -11.83 16.03
N PRO A 97 -10.38 -11.10 16.22
CA PRO A 97 -10.31 -10.04 17.21
C PRO A 97 -11.22 -8.87 16.82
N GLU A 98 -11.87 -8.26 17.80
CA GLU A 98 -12.64 -7.03 17.59
C GLU A 98 -11.70 -5.87 17.22
N PRO A 99 -12.10 -5.00 16.27
CA PRO A 99 -11.47 -3.71 16.06
C PRO A 99 -11.27 -2.93 17.36
N ILE A 100 -10.05 -2.44 17.59
CA ILE A 100 -9.71 -1.62 18.77
C ILE A 100 -9.62 -0.13 18.43
N HIS A 101 -9.27 0.22 17.19
CA HIS A 101 -9.19 1.59 16.69
C HIS A 101 -10.23 1.86 15.59
N VAL A 102 -10.87 3.04 15.63
CA VAL A 102 -11.68 3.52 14.51
C VAL A 102 -10.78 3.75 13.31
N PHE A 103 -11.30 3.50 12.12
CA PHE A 103 -10.55 3.67 10.88
C PHE A 103 -11.46 4.06 9.72
N ASN A 104 -10.88 4.46 8.60
CA ASN A 104 -11.63 4.88 7.41
C ASN A 104 -12.66 3.82 6.97
N ARG A 105 -13.96 4.20 6.98
CA ARG A 105 -15.10 3.31 6.66
C ARG A 105 -14.97 2.61 5.31
N ARG A 106 -14.51 3.30 4.26
CA ARG A 106 -14.31 2.71 2.92
C ARG A 106 -13.29 1.57 2.95
N SER A 107 -12.27 1.70 3.80
CA SER A 107 -11.21 0.71 3.98
C SER A 107 -11.57 -0.40 4.98
N SER A 108 -12.53 -0.15 5.87
CA SER A 108 -13.07 -1.11 6.85
C SER A 108 -14.37 -1.79 6.40
N SER A 109 -14.72 -1.74 5.11
CA SER A 109 -15.72 -2.64 4.54
C SER A 109 -15.09 -4.02 4.29
N LEU A 110 -15.31 -4.93 5.25
CA LEU A 110 -14.64 -6.24 5.33
C LEU A 110 -15.50 -7.42 4.87
N THR A 111 -16.72 -7.16 4.39
CA THR A 111 -17.62 -8.21 3.87
C THR A 111 -17.03 -8.84 2.61
N VAL A 112 -17.08 -10.17 2.55
CA VAL A 112 -16.62 -10.95 1.39
C VAL A 112 -17.82 -11.55 0.66
N GLN A 113 -17.94 -11.31 -0.64
CA GLN A 113 -18.95 -11.94 -1.47
C GLN A 113 -18.34 -13.11 -2.25
N ILE A 114 -18.96 -14.29 -2.16
CA ILE A 114 -18.60 -15.49 -2.91
C ILE A 114 -19.87 -16.03 -3.57
N GLY A 115 -19.98 -15.88 -4.89
CA GLY A 115 -21.22 -16.12 -5.61
C GLY A 115 -22.33 -15.19 -5.13
N THR A 116 -23.47 -15.76 -4.73
CA THR A 116 -24.62 -15.01 -4.19
C THR A 116 -24.55 -14.79 -2.68
N LYS A 117 -23.60 -15.43 -1.97
CA LYS A 117 -23.51 -15.38 -0.51
C LYS A 117 -22.52 -14.30 -0.05
N LYS A 118 -22.91 -13.60 1.02
CA LYS A 118 -22.06 -12.65 1.75
C LYS A 118 -21.57 -13.30 3.04
N PHE A 119 -20.28 -13.17 3.31
CA PHE A 119 -19.60 -13.68 4.49
C PHE A 119 -19.05 -12.50 5.29
N LYS A 120 -19.26 -12.55 6.61
CA LYS A 120 -18.72 -11.61 7.60
C LYS A 120 -18.00 -12.40 8.69
N THR A 121 -17.06 -11.75 9.38
CA THR A 121 -16.42 -12.30 10.58
C THR A 121 -17.39 -12.24 11.77
N ASN A 122 -16.96 -12.75 12.92
CA ASN A 122 -17.69 -12.64 14.19
C ASN A 122 -17.60 -11.25 14.85
N CYS A 123 -16.87 -10.31 14.25
CA CYS A 123 -16.64 -8.99 14.84
C CYS A 123 -17.97 -8.22 14.90
N LYS A 124 -18.30 -7.66 16.06
CA LYS A 124 -19.49 -6.85 16.30
C LYS A 124 -19.25 -5.37 16.04
N TYR A 125 -18.03 -4.90 16.22
CA TYR A 125 -17.66 -3.53 15.91
C TYR A 125 -17.45 -3.38 14.41
N ASP A 126 -18.42 -2.80 13.72
CA ASP A 126 -18.38 -2.51 12.28
C ASP A 126 -18.47 -1.02 11.93
N GLU A 127 -19.03 -0.19 12.82
CA GLU A 127 -19.15 1.26 12.62
C GLU A 127 -18.23 2.11 13.53
N SER A 128 -17.78 1.56 14.64
CA SER A 128 -16.98 2.24 15.67
C SER A 128 -15.96 1.29 16.32
N ALA A 129 -15.07 1.83 17.14
CA ALA A 129 -14.19 1.07 18.01
C ALA A 129 -13.79 1.94 19.22
N PRO A 130 -13.27 1.36 20.31
CA PRO A 130 -13.01 2.10 21.56
C PRO A 130 -11.98 3.23 21.44
N MET A 131 -10.98 3.10 20.57
CA MET A 131 -9.88 4.06 20.46
C MET A 131 -9.94 4.87 19.16
N ARG A 132 -9.40 6.10 19.19
CA ARG A 132 -9.22 6.94 17.99
C ARG A 132 -8.32 6.28 16.94
N THR A 133 -8.39 6.71 15.68
CA THR A 133 -7.43 6.26 14.66
C THR A 133 -6.00 6.67 15.04
N VAL A 134 -5.04 5.80 14.72
CA VAL A 134 -3.61 6.14 14.74
C VAL A 134 -3.26 6.83 13.42
N THR A 135 -2.46 7.88 13.51
CA THR A 135 -2.07 8.72 12.37
C THR A 135 -0.58 8.57 12.04
N VAL A 136 -0.17 9.09 10.89
CA VAL A 136 1.23 9.18 10.48
C VAL A 136 2.04 9.98 11.52
N TYR A 137 1.48 11.07 12.04
CA TYR A 137 2.07 11.83 13.14
C TYR A 137 2.29 10.98 14.40
N ASP A 138 1.34 10.10 14.75
CA ASP A 138 1.49 9.22 15.91
C ASP A 138 2.64 8.23 15.79
N ALA A 139 2.98 7.80 14.58
CA ALA A 139 3.96 6.74 14.36
C ALA A 139 5.40 7.24 14.32
N TRP A 140 5.67 8.40 13.70
CA TRP A 140 7.05 8.77 13.35
C TRP A 140 7.39 10.26 13.48
N SER A 141 6.57 11.06 14.19
CA SER A 141 6.83 12.50 14.38
C SER A 141 8.04 12.82 15.28
N ASP A 142 8.59 11.83 15.98
CA ASP A 142 9.75 11.95 16.86
C ASP A 142 11.06 11.51 16.18
N LEU A 143 10.99 11.01 14.94
CA LEU A 143 12.17 10.61 14.17
C LEU A 143 12.98 11.86 13.77
N PRO A 144 14.31 11.80 13.83
CA PRO A 144 15.16 12.89 13.36
C PRO A 144 15.07 13.05 11.84
N GLU A 145 15.27 14.26 11.34
CA GLU A 145 15.42 14.51 9.90
C GLU A 145 16.66 13.81 9.34
N ILE A 146 16.52 13.24 8.14
CA ILE A 146 17.59 12.60 7.38
C ILE A 146 17.55 13.07 5.91
N PRO A 147 18.71 13.16 5.22
CA PRO A 147 18.74 13.50 3.80
C PRO A 147 18.35 12.32 2.91
N ASN A 148 18.05 12.59 1.63
CA ASN A 148 17.94 11.57 0.59
C ASN A 148 19.21 10.71 0.54
N GLY A 149 19.06 9.39 0.49
CA GLY A 149 20.19 8.46 0.47
C GLY A 149 20.88 8.23 1.81
N ALA A 150 20.32 8.73 2.93
CA ALA A 150 20.82 8.40 4.27
C ALA A 150 20.92 6.88 4.47
N ASN A 151 22.08 6.42 4.92
CA ASN A 151 22.45 5.01 4.98
C ASN A 151 23.14 4.60 6.30
N ASP A 152 23.20 5.50 7.29
CA ASP A 152 23.70 5.17 8.62
C ASP A 152 22.72 4.19 9.31
N GLU A 153 23.16 2.96 9.56
CA GLU A 153 22.31 1.91 10.14
C GLU A 153 21.86 2.25 11.55
N ASP A 154 22.72 2.89 12.34
CA ASP A 154 22.46 3.29 13.72
C ASP A 154 22.69 4.79 13.91
N ILE A 155 21.65 5.50 14.36
CA ILE A 155 21.73 6.90 14.76
C ILE A 155 21.10 7.10 16.14
N ILE A 156 21.32 8.27 16.75
CA ILE A 156 20.74 8.57 18.06
C ILE A 156 19.39 9.27 17.88
N TYR A 157 18.37 8.84 18.64
CA TYR A 157 17.15 9.62 18.75
C TYR A 157 17.43 11.00 19.34
N LYS A 158 17.04 12.06 18.63
CA LYS A 158 17.24 13.45 19.08
C LYS A 158 16.18 13.93 20.09
N SER A 159 15.11 13.16 20.28
CA SER A 159 13.97 13.53 21.11
C SER A 159 13.38 12.35 21.89
N LYS A 160 12.68 12.66 23.00
CA LYS A 160 11.81 11.72 23.70
C LYS A 160 10.55 11.43 22.85
N PRO A 161 9.90 10.26 23.00
CA PRO A 161 8.66 9.98 22.29
C PRO A 161 7.59 10.99 22.68
N ILE A 162 6.80 11.40 21.71
CA ILE A 162 5.76 12.42 21.86
C ILE A 162 4.41 11.73 22.11
N THR A 163 4.12 10.69 21.32
CA THR A 163 2.81 10.03 21.28
C THR A 163 2.78 8.74 22.09
N HIS A 164 1.58 8.22 22.34
CA HIS A 164 1.41 6.92 23.00
C HIS A 164 2.03 5.77 22.20
N LEU A 165 1.90 5.77 20.86
CA LEU A 165 2.46 4.73 20.01
C LEU A 165 4.00 4.75 20.04
N GLN A 166 4.62 5.93 19.98
CA GLN A 166 6.08 6.05 20.08
C GLN A 166 6.59 5.56 21.43
N LYS A 167 5.89 5.87 22.53
CA LYS A 167 6.21 5.34 23.87
C LYS A 167 6.15 3.81 23.89
N LEU A 168 5.09 3.22 23.34
CA LEU A 168 4.93 1.76 23.25
C LEU A 168 6.07 1.10 22.47
N LEU A 169 6.47 1.69 21.34
CA LEU A 169 7.48 1.11 20.45
C LEU A 169 8.92 1.31 20.94
N ARG A 170 9.21 2.44 21.60
CA ARG A 170 10.58 2.81 22.02
C ARG A 170 10.95 2.35 23.44
N TYR A 171 9.98 1.97 24.28
CA TYR A 171 10.21 1.63 25.69
C TYR A 171 9.76 0.21 26.01
N PRO A 172 10.49 -0.82 25.54
CA PRO A 172 10.38 -2.12 26.19
C PRO A 172 10.73 -1.95 27.68
N ASP A 173 9.87 -2.43 28.57
CA ASP A 173 10.01 -2.39 30.03
C ASP A 173 10.05 -0.99 30.69
N ASN A 174 9.42 0.03 30.08
CA ASN A 174 9.26 1.38 30.68
C ASN A 174 10.56 2.10 31.06
N ARG A 175 11.72 1.74 30.47
CA ARG A 175 13.01 2.38 30.76
C ARG A 175 13.46 3.30 29.64
N TYR A 176 13.78 4.55 30.00
CA TYR A 176 14.41 5.51 29.09
C TYR A 176 15.89 5.20 28.99
N ALA A 177 16.31 4.56 27.90
CA ALA A 177 17.68 4.67 27.43
C ALA A 177 17.72 5.76 26.35
N GLU A 178 18.82 6.50 26.23
CA GLU A 178 19.14 7.21 24.99
C GLU A 178 19.18 6.15 23.89
N SER A 179 18.04 5.96 23.23
CA SER A 179 17.81 4.80 22.39
C SER A 179 18.54 5.00 21.08
N ILE A 180 19.28 3.98 20.65
CA ILE A 180 19.74 3.85 19.27
C ILE A 180 18.51 3.67 18.39
N LEU A 181 18.41 4.48 17.34
CA LEU A 181 17.46 4.37 16.26
C LEU A 181 18.14 3.60 15.13
N SER A 182 17.73 2.35 14.95
CA SER A 182 18.21 1.52 13.84
C SER A 182 17.34 1.71 12.59
N ASP A 183 17.94 1.51 11.43
CA ASP A 183 17.28 1.43 10.12
C ASP A 183 16.48 2.69 9.72
N HIS A 184 16.80 3.86 10.27
CA HIS A 184 16.26 5.14 9.78
C HIS A 184 17.03 5.62 8.55
N ILE A 185 17.01 4.76 7.53
CA ILE A 185 17.70 4.89 6.26
C ILE A 185 16.68 5.04 5.14
N CYS A 186 17.06 5.69 4.04
CA CYS A 186 16.18 5.84 2.89
C CYS A 186 16.94 5.64 1.57
N LYS A 187 16.19 5.30 0.51
CA LYS A 187 16.78 5.07 -0.81
C LYS A 187 17.42 6.35 -1.32
N ASP A 188 18.55 6.18 -2.00
CA ASP A 188 19.16 7.27 -2.76
C ASP A 188 18.42 7.45 -4.09
N MET A 189 17.61 8.51 -4.17
CA MET A 189 16.84 8.85 -5.36
C MET A 189 17.69 9.64 -6.34
N SER A 190 17.46 9.44 -7.65
CA SER A 190 18.21 10.18 -8.66
C SER A 190 17.99 11.69 -8.57
N PRO A 191 18.93 12.52 -9.04
CA PRO A 191 18.84 13.98 -8.92
C PRO A 191 17.54 14.59 -9.45
N LEU A 192 17.01 14.04 -10.56
CA LEU A 192 15.72 14.46 -11.13
C LEU A 192 14.54 14.14 -10.20
N VAL A 193 14.55 12.98 -9.55
CA VAL A 193 13.47 12.59 -8.63
C VAL A 193 13.56 13.38 -7.33
N GLN A 194 14.77 13.60 -6.81
CA GLN A 194 15.00 14.47 -5.66
C GLN A 194 14.49 15.89 -5.93
N ALA A 195 14.79 16.46 -7.10
CA ALA A 195 14.28 17.77 -7.50
C ALA A 195 12.75 17.82 -7.58
N ARG A 196 12.10 16.74 -8.05
CA ARG A 196 10.63 16.64 -8.03
C ARG A 196 10.10 16.63 -6.60
N MET A 197 10.65 15.79 -5.73
CA MET A 197 10.22 15.69 -4.32
C MET A 197 10.31 17.03 -3.60
N ALA A 198 11.40 17.77 -3.81
CA ALA A 198 11.60 19.09 -3.21
C ALA A 198 10.61 20.16 -3.71
N LEU A 199 9.99 19.96 -4.88
CA LEU A 199 9.03 20.89 -5.47
C LEU A 199 7.57 20.55 -5.17
N ILE A 200 7.29 19.40 -4.52
CA ILE A 200 5.93 19.08 -4.08
C ILE A 200 5.57 19.99 -2.90
N PRO A 201 4.45 20.73 -2.96
CA PRO A 201 4.00 21.53 -1.83
C PRO A 201 3.73 20.67 -0.59
N ILE A 202 3.98 21.24 0.59
CA ILE A 202 3.78 20.55 1.87
C ILE A 202 2.32 20.57 2.36
N CYS A 203 1.38 21.13 1.60
CA CYS A 203 -0.03 21.14 1.96
C CYS A 203 -0.69 19.78 1.75
N GLU A 204 -1.77 19.53 2.50
CA GLU A 204 -2.48 18.25 2.48
C GLU A 204 -2.99 17.91 1.07
N GLY A 205 -2.73 16.67 0.63
CA GLY A 205 -3.22 16.15 -0.65
C GLY A 205 -2.36 16.48 -1.86
N SER A 206 -1.22 17.16 -1.68
CA SER A 206 -0.29 17.49 -2.76
C SER A 206 0.34 16.24 -3.38
N ASP A 207 0.47 16.24 -4.70
CA ASP A 207 1.12 15.17 -5.46
C ASP A 207 1.75 15.69 -6.77
N TRP A 208 2.11 14.81 -7.70
CA TRP A 208 2.75 15.19 -8.97
C TRP A 208 2.00 16.28 -9.77
N ARG A 209 0.68 16.43 -9.57
CA ARG A 209 -0.16 17.41 -10.27
C ARG A 209 0.17 18.83 -9.85
N ASP A 210 0.77 19.00 -8.69
CA ASP A 210 1.19 20.30 -8.15
C ASP A 210 2.61 20.68 -8.56
N LEU A 211 3.31 19.81 -9.30
CA LEU A 211 4.64 20.11 -9.80
C LEU A 211 4.63 21.31 -10.77
N PRO A 212 5.51 22.30 -10.58
CA PRO A 212 5.59 23.43 -11.47
C PRO A 212 6.23 23.05 -12.82
N ASN A 213 5.69 23.58 -13.93
CA ASN A 213 6.27 23.40 -15.26
C ASN A 213 7.43 24.38 -15.50
N ILE A 214 8.54 24.16 -14.79
CA ILE A 214 9.74 25.02 -14.80
C ILE A 214 10.98 24.21 -15.17
N THR A 215 12.03 24.96 -15.51
CA THR A 215 13.38 24.41 -15.66
C THR A 215 14.13 24.56 -14.35
N VAL A 216 14.78 23.48 -13.95
CA VAL A 216 15.58 23.34 -12.72
C VAL A 216 16.99 22.87 -13.08
N GLN A 217 17.98 23.48 -12.44
CA GLN A 217 19.37 23.03 -12.47
C GLN A 217 19.54 21.85 -11.51
N LEU A 218 19.99 20.72 -12.03
CA LEU A 218 20.30 19.52 -11.28
C LEU A 218 21.78 19.54 -10.84
N PRO A 219 22.15 18.71 -9.85
CA PRO A 219 23.54 18.33 -9.59
C PRO A 219 24.34 18.03 -10.86
N GLU A 220 25.65 18.32 -10.83
CA GLU A 220 26.60 18.12 -11.94
C GLU A 220 26.38 19.01 -13.18
N GLY A 221 25.56 20.06 -13.06
CA GLY A 221 25.40 21.06 -14.12
C GLY A 221 24.34 20.71 -15.17
N LEU A 222 23.64 19.57 -15.02
CA LEU A 222 22.53 19.19 -15.89
C LEU A 222 21.32 20.11 -15.67
N LYS A 223 20.55 20.37 -16.73
CA LYS A 223 19.38 21.25 -16.68
C LYS A 223 18.15 20.55 -17.24
N THR A 224 17.03 20.61 -16.53
CA THR A 224 15.76 20.02 -16.97
C THR A 224 15.08 20.88 -18.04
N SER A 225 14.26 20.26 -18.87
CA SER A 225 13.41 20.99 -19.83
C SER A 225 12.01 21.20 -19.25
N LYS A 226 11.32 22.25 -19.70
CA LYS A 226 9.87 22.37 -19.47
C LYS A 226 9.14 21.29 -20.26
N LEU A 227 8.08 20.75 -19.69
CA LEU A 227 7.18 19.84 -20.40
C LEU A 227 6.39 20.63 -21.44
N LEU A 228 6.44 20.19 -22.68
CA LEU A 228 5.71 20.77 -23.80
C LEU A 228 4.37 20.05 -23.98
N TYR A 229 3.30 20.84 -24.03
CA TYR A 229 1.97 20.38 -24.38
C TYR A 229 1.72 20.73 -25.84
N THR A 230 1.80 19.74 -26.71
CA THR A 230 1.84 19.92 -28.17
C THR A 230 0.52 19.54 -28.86
N HIS A 231 -0.40 18.90 -28.13
CA HIS A 231 -1.62 18.33 -28.72
C HIS A 231 -2.88 18.79 -27.98
N HIS A 232 -3.99 18.86 -28.70
CA HIS A 232 -5.30 19.09 -28.08
C HIS A 232 -5.73 17.82 -27.31
N ASP A 233 -6.21 17.99 -26.08
CA ASP A 233 -6.79 16.87 -25.32
C ASP A 233 -8.31 16.93 -25.47
N VAL A 234 -8.89 16.00 -26.24
CA VAL A 234 -10.33 15.97 -26.52
C VAL A 234 -11.17 15.85 -25.25
N LYS A 235 -10.63 15.22 -24.21
CA LYS A 235 -11.35 15.00 -22.95
C LYS A 235 -11.22 16.19 -21.99
N ASN A 236 -10.03 16.78 -21.91
CA ASN A 236 -9.72 17.84 -20.94
C ASN A 236 -9.78 19.25 -21.52
N GLY A 237 -9.97 19.39 -22.84
CA GLY A 237 -10.01 20.66 -23.56
C GLY A 237 -8.73 21.47 -23.43
N TYR A 238 -8.88 22.79 -23.40
CA TYR A 238 -7.78 23.74 -23.25
C TYR A 238 -7.56 24.15 -21.78
N GLY A 239 -6.32 24.50 -21.47
CA GLY A 239 -5.95 25.17 -20.23
C GLY A 239 -6.20 26.67 -20.27
N PRO A 240 -5.76 27.38 -19.21
CA PRO A 240 -5.80 28.84 -19.17
C PRO A 240 -5.13 29.46 -20.40
N ASN A 241 -5.69 30.56 -20.91
CA ASN A 241 -5.21 31.27 -22.10
C ASN A 241 -5.15 30.42 -23.39
N GLY A 242 -5.99 29.37 -23.48
CA GLY A 242 -6.03 28.50 -24.67
C GLY A 242 -4.83 27.55 -24.77
N ALA A 243 -4.09 27.34 -23.69
CA ALA A 243 -2.96 26.41 -23.69
C ALA A 243 -3.40 24.97 -23.97
N LEU A 244 -2.61 24.25 -24.75
CA LEU A 244 -2.82 22.82 -25.00
C LEU A 244 -2.58 22.00 -23.71
N ARG A 245 -3.20 20.81 -23.64
CA ARG A 245 -3.12 19.90 -22.48
C ARG A 245 -2.65 18.48 -22.85
N GLY A 246 -2.65 18.13 -24.13
CA GLY A 246 -2.16 16.86 -24.62
C GLY A 246 -0.64 16.86 -24.80
N VAL A 247 0.01 15.77 -24.40
CA VAL A 247 1.46 15.55 -24.57
C VAL A 247 1.79 14.47 -25.61
N CYS A 248 0.76 13.89 -26.22
CA CYS A 248 0.88 12.90 -27.29
C CYS A 248 -0.36 12.95 -28.20
N THR A 249 -0.21 12.58 -29.48
CA THR A 249 -1.30 12.45 -30.47
C THR A 249 -2.50 11.65 -29.97
N CYS A 250 -2.28 10.67 -29.10
CA CYS A 250 -3.37 9.87 -28.53
C CYS A 250 -4.32 10.64 -27.60
N ALA A 251 -3.98 11.86 -27.18
CA ALA A 251 -4.89 12.77 -26.50
C ALA A 251 -5.99 13.31 -27.45
N SER A 252 -5.69 13.37 -28.75
CA SER A 252 -6.61 13.76 -29.82
C SER A 252 -7.46 12.60 -30.35
N GLY A 253 -7.17 11.36 -29.94
CA GLY A 253 -7.83 10.14 -30.42
C GLY A 253 -6.99 9.28 -31.37
N ASP A 254 -5.79 9.73 -31.74
CA ASP A 254 -4.91 9.02 -32.67
C ASP A 254 -4.04 7.94 -32.00
N LYS A 255 -3.27 7.20 -32.81
CA LYS A 255 -2.23 6.29 -32.29
C LYS A 255 -1.04 7.09 -31.75
N CYS A 256 -0.44 6.62 -30.67
CA CYS A 256 0.73 7.24 -30.05
C CYS A 256 1.90 7.36 -31.04
N ASP A 257 2.51 8.55 -31.11
CA ASP A 257 3.79 8.77 -31.79
C ASP A 257 4.95 8.61 -30.77
N PRO A 258 5.92 7.70 -31.01
CA PRO A 258 7.10 7.58 -30.16
C PRO A 258 7.93 8.87 -30.03
N GLN A 259 7.88 9.76 -31.02
CA GLN A 259 8.62 11.03 -31.01
C GLN A 259 8.04 12.05 -30.02
N ASP A 260 6.77 11.91 -29.62
CA ASP A 260 6.15 12.78 -28.62
C ASP A 260 6.74 12.62 -27.21
N ARG A 261 7.50 11.54 -26.97
CA ARG A 261 8.03 11.23 -25.65
C ARG A 261 9.09 12.24 -25.24
N GLN A 262 8.82 12.94 -24.15
CA GLN A 262 9.75 13.87 -23.53
C GLN A 262 10.39 13.25 -22.28
N ASN A 263 11.70 13.47 -22.11
CA ASN A 263 12.47 13.02 -20.95
C ASN A 263 13.10 14.23 -20.23
N ASN A 264 13.61 14.03 -19.01
CA ASN A 264 14.28 15.07 -18.22
C ASN A 264 13.43 16.34 -17.95
N THR A 265 12.13 16.15 -17.74
CA THR A 265 11.17 17.19 -17.34
C THR A 265 10.79 17.04 -15.86
N ILE A 266 10.52 18.14 -15.16
CA ILE A 266 10.04 18.09 -13.76
C ILE A 266 8.69 17.38 -13.69
N ILE A 267 7.69 17.83 -14.46
CA ILE A 267 6.44 17.08 -14.64
C ILE A 267 6.74 15.83 -15.47
N PRO A 268 6.58 14.60 -14.96
CA PRO A 268 6.90 13.40 -15.72
C PRO A 268 5.93 13.24 -16.90
N TRP A 269 6.43 13.28 -18.14
CA TRP A 269 5.61 13.20 -19.36
C TRP A 269 4.60 12.04 -19.37
N CYS A 270 4.98 10.89 -18.81
CA CYS A 270 4.13 9.71 -18.76
C CYS A 270 2.83 9.90 -17.94
N LEU A 271 2.81 10.84 -17.00
CA LEU A 271 1.66 11.07 -16.13
C LEU A 271 0.53 11.81 -16.87
N PRO A 272 0.74 12.98 -17.52
CA PRO A 272 -0.28 13.55 -18.41
C PRO A 272 -0.63 12.63 -19.58
N HIS A 273 0.35 11.90 -20.14
CA HIS A 273 0.12 11.00 -21.28
C HIS A 273 -0.94 9.92 -20.98
N THR A 274 -0.95 9.37 -19.76
CA THR A 274 -1.84 8.25 -19.41
C THR A 274 -2.83 8.57 -18.29
N GLY A 275 -2.82 9.80 -17.75
CA GLY A 275 -3.61 10.22 -16.60
C GLY A 275 -5.11 9.99 -16.78
N ASN A 276 -5.64 10.29 -17.97
CA ASN A 276 -7.05 10.10 -18.33
C ASN A 276 -7.55 8.66 -18.15
N ARG A 277 -6.66 7.66 -18.22
CA ARG A 277 -6.96 6.22 -18.10
C ARG A 277 -6.75 5.67 -16.68
N HIS A 278 -6.15 6.47 -15.79
CA HIS A 278 -5.69 6.03 -14.48
C HIS A 278 -6.07 6.99 -13.35
N ASN A 279 -7.23 7.64 -13.47
CA ASN A 279 -7.72 8.60 -12.48
C ASN A 279 -6.69 9.70 -12.17
N ASN A 280 -6.09 10.25 -13.22
CA ASN A 280 -5.05 11.28 -13.17
C ASN A 280 -3.84 10.90 -12.31
N TRP A 281 -3.61 9.59 -12.11
CA TRP A 281 -2.53 9.09 -11.27
C TRP A 281 -2.47 9.74 -9.89
N ALA A 282 -3.63 10.06 -9.30
CA ALA A 282 -3.70 10.73 -8.02
C ALA A 282 -2.93 9.94 -6.93
N GLY A 283 -2.03 10.65 -6.24
CA GLY A 283 -1.14 10.13 -5.20
C GLY A 283 0.25 9.66 -5.67
N LEU A 284 0.62 9.85 -6.95
CA LEU A 284 1.99 9.65 -7.43
C LEU A 284 2.88 10.88 -7.26
#